data_AF-A0A1G7Y4E0-F1
#
_entry.id   AF-A0A1G7Y4E0-F1
#
_cell.length_a   1.000
_cell.length_b   1.000
_cell.length_c   1.000
_cell.angle_alpha   90.00
_cell.angle_beta   90.00
_cell.angle_gamma   90.00
#
_symmetry.space_group_name_H-M   'P 1'
#
loop_
_entity.id
_entity.type
_entity.pdbx_description
1 polymer ?
#
loop_
_entity_poly.entity_id
_entity_poly.type
_entity_poly.pdbx_seq_one_letter_code
_entity_poly.pdbx_strand_id
1 'polypeptide(L)'
;MKFMKTMKTIILPAFLLFIAIFFSCKKENNGFNSLVDLQETAPGIDCINGGIVVKSGLDKNRNNLLDTDEVTGVKSVCNGQNGTSTPTDKQVILSDYTGGNTTTSTTTGDIYATFPDFDKNNYQNVDSIIFCATAWSYGPKALIELYNISDGVVIDNSLITATESFNNRKIHKSSNILNNLPTSKKEIGVRIRSAAAGNTALGMVYLIIYKK
;
A
#
# COMPACT_ATOMS: atom_id res chain seq x y z
N MET A 1 -53.54 -33.51 -64.18
CA MET A 1 -53.17 -32.20 -63.59
C MET A 1 -54.12 -31.85 -62.45
N LYS A 2 -54.05 -32.56 -61.31
CA LYS A 2 -54.96 -32.39 -60.15
C LYS A 2 -54.21 -32.32 -58.81
N PHE A 3 -52.92 -32.02 -58.85
CA PHE A 3 -52.02 -31.96 -57.69
C PHE A 3 -51.73 -30.54 -57.18
N MET A 4 -52.31 -29.51 -57.82
CA MET A 4 -51.90 -28.11 -57.59
C MET A 4 -52.91 -27.25 -56.81
N LYS A 5 -53.97 -27.84 -56.22
CA LYS A 5 -54.97 -27.09 -55.42
C LYS A 5 -54.81 -27.24 -53.91
N THR A 6 -54.26 -28.35 -53.42
CA THR A 6 -54.09 -28.61 -51.97
C THR A 6 -52.87 -27.93 -51.35
N MET A 7 -51.91 -27.47 -52.16
CA MET A 7 -50.70 -26.78 -51.68
C MET A 7 -50.96 -25.32 -51.25
N LYS A 8 -52.04 -24.68 -51.73
CA LYS A 8 -52.37 -23.29 -51.36
C LYS A 8 -52.95 -23.13 -49.94
N THR A 9 -53.57 -24.17 -49.39
CA THR A 9 -54.31 -24.05 -48.12
C THR A 9 -53.45 -24.23 -46.88
N ILE A 10 -52.27 -24.87 -47.00
CA ILE A 10 -51.33 -25.09 -45.88
C ILE A 10 -50.28 -23.96 -45.78
N ILE A 11 -50.01 -23.25 -46.88
CA ILE A 11 -49.02 -22.16 -46.91
C ILE A 11 -49.54 -20.89 -46.21
N LEU A 12 -50.87 -20.67 -46.17
CA LEU A 12 -51.47 -19.47 -45.60
C LEU A 12 -51.35 -19.35 -44.05
N PRO A 13 -51.56 -20.40 -43.23
CA PRO A 13 -51.36 -20.30 -41.78
C PRO A 13 -49.89 -20.40 -41.37
N ALA A 14 -49.05 -21.08 -42.15
CA ALA A 14 -47.61 -21.18 -41.88
C ALA A 14 -46.88 -19.84 -42.12
N PHE A 15 -47.32 -19.06 -43.11
CA PHE A 15 -46.76 -17.74 -43.42
C PHE A 15 -47.13 -16.69 -42.36
N LEU A 16 -48.33 -16.77 -41.78
CA LEU A 16 -48.78 -15.90 -40.68
C LEU A 16 -48.04 -16.17 -39.35
N LEU A 17 -47.67 -17.42 -39.07
CA LEU A 17 -46.87 -17.78 -37.88
C LEU A 17 -45.39 -17.38 -38.03
N PHE A 18 -44.86 -17.37 -39.26
CA PHE A 18 -43.48 -16.95 -39.54
C PHE A 18 -43.29 -15.43 -39.44
N ILE A 19 -44.32 -14.63 -39.78
CA ILE A 19 -44.27 -13.16 -39.66
C ILE A 19 -44.23 -12.69 -38.19
N ALA A 20 -44.80 -13.45 -37.25
CA ALA A 20 -44.80 -13.11 -35.83
C ALA A 20 -43.41 -13.21 -35.17
N ILE A 21 -42.46 -13.95 -35.76
CA ILE A 21 -41.11 -14.15 -35.21
C ILE A 21 -40.14 -13.04 -35.68
N PHE A 22 -40.42 -12.36 -36.80
CA PHE A 22 -39.59 -11.25 -37.30
C PHE A 22 -39.84 -9.90 -36.63
N PHE A 23 -40.84 -9.79 -35.75
CA PHE A 23 -41.08 -8.57 -34.97
C PHE A 23 -40.48 -8.58 -33.55
N SER A 24 -39.85 -9.69 -33.13
CA SER A 24 -39.40 -9.86 -31.74
C SER A 24 -37.93 -9.50 -31.49
N CYS A 25 -37.45 -8.43 -32.14
CA CYS A 25 -36.31 -7.67 -31.63
C CYS A 25 -36.40 -6.23 -32.15
N LYS A 26 -37.30 -5.42 -31.58
CA LYS A 26 -37.11 -3.97 -31.65
C LYS A 26 -35.91 -3.66 -30.75
N LYS A 27 -34.80 -3.21 -31.34
CA LYS A 27 -33.73 -2.56 -30.59
C LYS A 27 -34.36 -1.39 -29.83
N GLU A 28 -34.45 -1.48 -28.51
CA GLU A 28 -34.81 -0.32 -27.69
C GLU A 28 -33.69 0.70 -27.84
N ASN A 29 -33.94 1.76 -28.59
CA ASN A 29 -32.97 2.84 -28.85
C ASN A 29 -32.90 3.85 -27.68
N ASN A 30 -33.07 3.37 -26.44
CA ASN A 30 -33.12 4.21 -25.24
C ASN A 30 -31.78 4.25 -24.49
N GLY A 31 -30.69 3.82 -25.11
CA GLY A 31 -29.35 4.05 -24.57
C GLY A 31 -29.03 5.54 -24.61
N PHE A 32 -29.26 6.24 -23.51
CA PHE A 32 -28.75 7.60 -23.29
C PHE A 32 -27.28 7.52 -22.87
N ASN A 33 -26.49 8.54 -23.22
CA ASN A 33 -25.12 8.63 -22.76
C ASN A 33 -25.11 8.95 -21.27
N SER A 34 -24.30 8.25 -20.48
CA SER A 34 -24.02 8.66 -19.10
C SER A 34 -22.89 9.68 -19.13
N LEU A 35 -23.15 10.87 -18.62
CA LEU A 35 -22.17 11.95 -18.53
C LEU A 35 -21.78 12.21 -17.08
N VAL A 36 -20.53 12.64 -16.91
CA VAL A 36 -19.96 13.06 -15.64
C VAL A 36 -19.35 14.43 -15.84
N ASP A 37 -19.69 15.36 -14.96
CA ASP A 37 -19.12 16.71 -14.91
C ASP A 37 -18.36 16.88 -13.59
N LEU A 38 -17.15 17.43 -13.66
CA LEU A 38 -16.26 17.66 -12.53
C LEU A 38 -16.05 19.16 -12.37
N GLN A 39 -16.48 19.69 -11.23
CA GLN A 39 -16.37 21.12 -10.93
C GLN A 39 -15.53 21.30 -9.68
N GLU A 40 -14.55 22.20 -9.72
CA GLU A 40 -13.82 22.58 -8.52
C GLU A 40 -14.77 23.24 -7.51
N THR A 41 -14.60 22.92 -6.21
CA THR A 41 -15.25 23.65 -5.13
C THR A 41 -14.20 24.39 -4.31
N ALA A 42 -14.47 25.67 -4.07
CA ALA A 42 -13.63 26.50 -3.24
C ALA A 42 -13.68 26.03 -1.77
N PRO A 43 -12.65 26.34 -0.97
CA PRO A 43 -12.70 26.19 0.48
C PRO A 43 -13.97 26.78 1.10
N GLY A 44 -14.67 26.00 1.91
CA GLY A 44 -15.95 26.39 2.50
C GLY A 44 -16.45 25.41 3.57
N ILE A 45 -17.69 25.63 4.05
CA ILE A 45 -18.29 24.84 5.14
C ILE A 45 -18.40 23.35 4.79
N ASP A 46 -18.65 23.02 3.53
CA ASP A 46 -18.82 21.64 3.05
C ASP A 46 -17.49 20.93 2.75
N CYS A 47 -16.49 21.69 2.28
CA CYS A 47 -15.13 21.20 2.05
C CYS A 47 -14.12 22.27 2.49
N ILE A 48 -13.58 22.13 3.71
CA ILE A 48 -12.72 23.14 4.36
C ILE A 48 -11.50 23.52 3.50
N ASN A 49 -10.94 22.58 2.73
CA ASN A 49 -9.77 22.81 1.87
C ASN A 49 -10.11 22.83 0.37
N GLY A 50 -11.38 23.06 0.05
CA GLY A 50 -11.89 22.90 -1.31
C GLY A 50 -11.90 21.44 -1.73
N GLY A 51 -12.13 21.19 -3.01
CA GLY A 51 -12.21 19.84 -3.57
C GLY A 51 -12.84 19.83 -4.94
N ILE A 52 -13.52 18.73 -5.27
CA ILE A 52 -14.23 18.55 -6.54
C ILE A 52 -15.68 18.11 -6.24
N VAL A 53 -16.63 18.73 -6.90
CA VAL A 53 -18.01 18.26 -6.99
C VAL A 53 -18.14 17.43 -8.26
N VAL A 54 -18.55 16.19 -8.09
CA VAL A 54 -18.85 15.23 -9.15
C VAL A 54 -20.35 15.24 -9.39
N LYS A 55 -20.77 15.62 -10.59
CA LYS A 55 -22.15 15.54 -11.07
C LYS A 55 -22.27 14.42 -12.09
N SER A 56 -23.35 13.67 -12.05
CA SER A 56 -23.60 12.58 -12.99
C SER A 56 -25.04 12.53 -13.44
N GLY A 57 -25.28 12.14 -14.68
CA GLY A 57 -26.62 11.99 -15.23
C GLY A 57 -26.65 11.36 -16.61
N LEU A 58 -27.88 11.18 -17.13
CA LEU A 58 -28.12 10.70 -18.48
C LEU A 58 -28.42 11.89 -19.38
N ASP A 59 -27.73 12.00 -20.51
CA ASP A 59 -27.97 12.96 -21.58
C ASP A 59 -29.28 12.60 -22.31
N LYS A 60 -30.41 13.10 -21.78
CA LYS A 60 -31.77 12.79 -22.24
C LYS A 60 -32.08 13.51 -23.54
N ASN A 61 -31.52 14.71 -23.74
CA ASN A 61 -31.78 15.51 -24.93
C ASN A 61 -30.76 15.27 -26.06
N ARG A 62 -29.71 14.48 -25.81
CA ARG A 62 -28.66 14.05 -26.76
C ARG A 62 -27.79 15.18 -27.27
N ASN A 63 -27.55 16.19 -26.43
CA ASN A 63 -26.70 17.33 -26.79
C ASN A 63 -25.22 17.15 -26.40
N ASN A 64 -24.86 16.01 -25.80
CA ASN A 64 -23.53 15.69 -25.26
C ASN A 64 -23.04 16.63 -24.14
N LEU A 65 -23.96 17.33 -23.48
CA LEU A 65 -23.72 18.14 -22.30
C LEU A 65 -24.55 17.55 -21.15
N LEU A 66 -24.08 17.73 -19.91
CA LEU A 66 -24.86 17.35 -18.74
C LEU A 66 -25.65 18.57 -18.28
N ASP A 67 -26.88 18.70 -18.75
CA ASP A 67 -27.75 19.82 -18.38
C ASP A 67 -28.25 19.69 -16.93
N THR A 68 -28.66 20.81 -16.33
CA THR A 68 -29.10 20.84 -14.91
C THR A 68 -30.25 19.89 -14.62
N ASP A 69 -31.16 19.71 -15.57
CA ASP A 69 -32.34 18.83 -15.45
C ASP A 69 -32.01 17.34 -15.68
N GLU A 70 -30.77 17.05 -16.11
CA GLU A 70 -30.26 15.71 -16.38
C GLU A 70 -29.42 15.18 -15.22
N VAL A 71 -28.94 16.05 -14.33
CA VAL A 71 -28.18 15.68 -13.13
C VAL A 71 -29.06 14.87 -12.18
N THR A 72 -28.61 13.66 -11.88
CA THR A 72 -29.30 12.72 -10.96
C THR A 72 -28.41 12.26 -9.81
N GLY A 73 -27.09 12.48 -9.92
CA GLY A 73 -26.13 12.25 -8.85
C GLY A 73 -25.26 13.47 -8.62
N VAL A 74 -25.09 13.85 -7.35
CA VAL A 74 -24.15 14.89 -6.91
C VAL A 74 -23.38 14.35 -5.72
N LYS A 75 -22.05 14.36 -5.80
CA LYS A 75 -21.15 13.97 -4.71
C LYS A 75 -19.98 14.93 -4.62
N SER A 76 -19.65 15.36 -3.40
CA SER A 76 -18.47 16.18 -3.14
C SER A 76 -17.32 15.30 -2.69
N VAL A 77 -16.15 15.49 -3.30
CA VAL A 77 -14.87 14.89 -2.90
C VAL A 77 -14.01 16.02 -2.37
N CYS A 78 -13.90 16.13 -1.05
CA CYS A 78 -13.09 17.18 -0.44
C CYS A 78 -11.60 16.83 -0.51
N ASN A 79 -10.78 17.85 -0.70
CA ASN A 79 -9.34 17.72 -0.51
C ASN A 79 -9.05 17.28 0.93
N GLY A 80 -8.06 16.41 1.07
CA GLY A 80 -7.54 16.05 2.38
C GLY A 80 -7.05 17.28 3.14
N GLN A 81 -6.92 17.15 4.46
CA GLN A 81 -6.12 18.12 5.18
C GLN A 81 -4.65 17.93 4.79
N ASN A 82 -3.96 19.03 4.53
CA ASN A 82 -2.50 18.99 4.51
C ASN A 82 -2.07 18.31 5.80
N GLY A 83 -1.17 17.33 5.70
CA GLY A 83 -0.62 16.65 6.87
C GLY A 83 -0.05 17.72 7.81
N THR A 84 -0.77 18.05 8.86
CA THR A 84 -0.29 18.94 9.89
C THR A 84 0.85 18.21 10.60
N SER A 85 1.85 18.94 11.07
CA SER A 85 2.98 18.38 11.84
C SER A 85 2.56 17.69 13.15
N THR A 86 1.26 17.59 13.42
CA THR A 86 0.63 16.73 14.42
C THR A 86 0.43 15.33 13.82
N PRO A 87 1.15 14.30 14.29
CA PRO A 87 1.20 13.02 13.63
C PRO A 87 -0.16 12.30 13.77
N THR A 88 -0.94 12.24 12.70
CA THR A 88 -1.89 11.13 12.53
C THR A 88 -1.16 9.80 12.30
N ASP A 89 0.12 9.86 11.91
CA ASP A 89 0.98 8.71 11.76
C ASP A 89 1.46 8.21 13.13
N LYS A 90 0.86 7.11 13.60
CA LYS A 90 1.27 6.45 14.85
C LYS A 90 2.71 5.93 14.82
N GLN A 91 3.29 5.76 13.63
CA GLN A 91 4.63 5.21 13.46
C GLN A 91 5.32 5.74 12.21
N VAL A 92 6.64 5.91 12.30
CA VAL A 92 7.54 6.05 11.15
C VAL A 92 8.41 4.80 11.10
N ILE A 93 8.51 4.16 9.93
CA ILE A 93 9.35 2.97 9.73
C ILE A 93 10.51 3.36 8.82
N LEU A 94 11.72 3.26 9.35
CA LEU A 94 12.93 3.30 8.53
C LEU A 94 13.30 1.84 8.25
N SER A 95 13.11 1.42 7.00
CA SER A 95 13.54 0.11 6.54
C SER A 95 14.84 0.26 5.78
N ASP A 96 15.74 -0.68 5.98
CA ASP A 96 16.82 -0.90 5.03
C ASP A 96 16.82 -2.36 4.59
N TYR A 97 17.11 -2.55 3.32
CA TYR A 97 17.32 -3.85 2.74
C TYR A 97 18.82 -4.03 2.57
N THR A 98 19.47 -4.60 3.59
CA THR A 98 20.82 -5.12 3.42
C THR A 98 20.75 -6.15 2.30
N GLY A 99 21.20 -5.78 1.10
CA GLY A 99 20.91 -6.44 -0.16
C GLY A 99 21.41 -7.88 -0.21
N GLY A 100 20.56 -8.82 0.21
CA GLY A 100 20.87 -10.24 0.28
C GLY A 100 21.01 -10.78 1.71
N ASN A 101 20.78 -12.09 1.86
CA ASN A 101 21.04 -12.79 3.11
C ASN A 101 22.50 -12.61 3.48
N THR A 102 22.74 -11.96 4.61
CA THR A 102 24.09 -11.62 5.01
C THR A 102 24.52 -12.56 6.12
N THR A 103 25.59 -13.34 5.87
CA THR A 103 26.04 -14.40 6.78
C THR A 103 27.38 -14.06 7.41
N THR A 104 27.53 -14.35 8.70
CA THR A 104 28.83 -14.29 9.38
C THR A 104 29.10 -15.59 10.13
N SER A 105 30.37 -15.96 10.25
CA SER A 105 30.84 -17.11 11.03
C SER A 105 31.76 -16.71 12.17
N THR A 106 32.02 -15.41 12.34
CA THR A 106 33.01 -14.88 13.28
C THR A 106 32.34 -14.33 14.54
N THR A 107 33.10 -14.29 15.64
CA THR A 107 32.66 -13.71 16.93
C THR A 107 32.85 -12.20 16.99
N THR A 108 33.73 -11.62 16.16
CA THR A 108 33.89 -10.17 16.00
C THR A 108 32.73 -9.55 15.23
N GLY A 109 32.22 -10.26 14.23
CA GLY A 109 31.09 -9.85 13.42
C GLY A 109 31.42 -8.94 12.26
N ASP A 110 30.44 -8.79 11.38
CA ASP A 110 30.46 -7.91 10.22
C ASP A 110 29.50 -6.74 10.43
N ILE A 111 29.85 -5.57 9.92
CA ILE A 111 29.08 -4.33 10.06
C ILE A 111 28.58 -3.90 8.69
N TYR A 112 27.28 -3.64 8.61
CA TYR A 112 26.62 -3.18 7.40
C TYR A 112 26.05 -1.79 7.65
N ALA A 113 26.44 -0.81 6.83
CA ALA A 113 25.85 0.53 6.89
C ALA A 113 24.39 0.47 6.44
N THR A 114 23.50 1.12 7.19
CA THR A 114 22.05 0.89 7.07
C THR A 114 21.25 2.19 7.07
N PHE A 115 21.60 3.13 7.97
CA PHE A 115 20.92 4.40 8.12
C PHE A 115 21.97 5.52 8.01
N PRO A 116 22.25 6.02 6.80
CA PRO A 116 23.14 7.15 6.62
C PRO A 116 22.52 8.41 7.24
N ASP A 117 23.35 9.27 7.84
CA ASP A 117 22.96 10.55 8.43
C ASP A 117 21.78 10.50 9.43
N PHE A 118 21.66 9.40 10.18
CA PHE A 118 20.61 9.27 11.18
C PHE A 118 20.81 10.29 12.32
N ASP A 119 19.74 11.01 12.65
CA ASP A 119 19.63 11.91 13.79
C ASP A 119 18.24 11.76 14.41
N LYS A 120 18.17 11.36 15.68
CA LYS A 120 16.86 11.15 16.33
C LYS A 120 16.05 12.43 16.47
N ASN A 121 16.68 13.61 16.47
CA ASN A 121 15.99 14.89 16.60
C ASN A 121 15.19 15.28 15.36
N ASN A 122 15.42 14.62 14.22
CA ASN A 122 14.59 14.79 13.03
C ASN A 122 13.17 14.24 13.20
N TYR A 123 12.91 13.49 14.28
CA TYR A 123 11.62 12.88 14.57
C TYR A 123 10.98 13.56 15.78
N GLN A 124 9.88 14.29 15.57
CA GLN A 124 9.13 14.96 16.63
C GLN A 124 8.12 14.03 17.31
N ASN A 125 7.75 14.33 18.57
CA ASN A 125 6.73 13.61 19.35
C ASN A 125 6.95 12.09 19.43
N VAL A 126 8.19 11.65 19.64
CA VAL A 126 8.53 10.21 19.72
C VAL A 126 8.26 9.67 21.12
N ASP A 127 7.57 8.55 21.21
CA ASP A 127 7.34 7.78 22.43
C ASP A 127 8.45 6.74 22.63
N SER A 128 8.71 5.93 21.60
CA SER A 128 9.73 4.89 21.64
C SER A 128 10.31 4.63 20.25
N ILE A 129 11.55 4.12 20.23
CA ILE A 129 12.18 3.62 19.01
C ILE A 129 12.58 2.17 19.28
N ILE A 130 12.14 1.26 18.39
CA ILE A 130 12.40 -0.16 18.48
C ILE A 130 13.18 -0.60 17.24
N PHE A 131 14.36 -1.19 17.46
CA PHE A 131 15.09 -1.88 16.42
C PHE A 131 14.50 -3.27 16.21
N CYS A 132 14.26 -3.62 14.95
CA CYS A 132 13.72 -4.91 14.56
C CYS A 132 14.57 -5.53 13.46
N ALA A 133 14.77 -6.84 13.54
CA ALA A 133 15.51 -7.58 12.52
C ALA A 133 14.94 -8.99 12.37
N THR A 134 14.95 -9.50 11.14
CA THR A 134 14.79 -10.94 10.89
C THR A 134 16.17 -11.59 10.84
N ALA A 135 16.37 -12.66 11.61
CA ALA A 135 17.64 -13.37 11.64
C ALA A 135 17.39 -14.87 11.83
N TRP A 136 18.39 -15.67 11.46
CA TRP A 136 18.39 -17.11 11.66
C TRP A 136 19.81 -17.63 11.87
N SER A 137 19.89 -18.87 12.35
CA SER A 137 21.12 -19.54 12.74
C SER A 137 21.20 -20.94 12.15
N TYR A 138 22.42 -21.39 11.86
CA TYR A 138 22.77 -22.77 11.50
C TYR A 138 23.68 -23.38 12.58
N GLY A 139 23.32 -23.21 13.86
CA GLY A 139 24.03 -23.79 15.00
C GLY A 139 24.19 -22.77 16.13
N PRO A 140 25.23 -21.92 16.10
CA PRO A 140 25.47 -20.92 17.14
C PRO A 140 24.46 -19.78 17.11
N LYS A 141 24.13 -19.24 18.29
CA LYS A 141 23.22 -18.10 18.42
C LYS A 141 23.71 -16.91 17.58
N ALA A 142 22.81 -16.38 16.76
CA ALA A 142 23.01 -15.13 16.02
C ALA A 142 22.87 -13.94 16.99
N LEU A 143 23.82 -13.01 16.95
CA LEU A 143 23.80 -11.78 17.74
C LEU A 143 23.76 -10.59 16.78
N ILE A 144 22.73 -9.76 16.90
CA ILE A 144 22.44 -8.65 15.99
C ILE A 144 22.22 -7.41 16.83
N GLU A 145 22.90 -6.31 16.52
CA GLU A 145 22.72 -5.05 17.25
C GLU A 145 22.98 -3.86 16.33
N LEU A 146 22.52 -2.69 16.74
CA LEU A 146 22.88 -1.46 16.04
C LEU A 146 24.29 -1.02 16.43
N TYR A 147 25.01 -0.51 15.45
CA TYR A 147 26.37 -0.05 15.58
C TYR A 147 26.47 1.37 15.02
N ASN A 148 26.89 2.32 15.85
CA ASN A 148 27.22 3.65 15.39
C ASN A 148 28.58 3.58 14.68
N ILE A 149 28.57 3.58 13.35
CA ILE A 149 29.75 3.45 12.51
C ILE A 149 30.64 4.69 12.66
N SER A 150 30.01 5.87 12.71
CA SER A 150 30.73 7.14 12.86
C SER A 150 31.51 7.22 14.16
N ASP A 151 30.98 6.70 15.26
CA ASP A 151 31.62 6.76 16.58
C ASP A 151 32.31 5.45 17.00
N GLY A 152 32.16 4.37 16.23
CA GLY A 152 32.80 3.08 16.49
C GLY A 152 32.26 2.37 17.74
N VAL A 153 30.99 2.58 18.09
CA VAL A 153 30.39 2.03 19.32
C VAL A 153 29.07 1.32 19.06
N VAL A 154 28.77 0.31 19.89
CA VAL A 154 27.46 -0.35 19.89
C VAL A 154 26.42 0.60 20.49
N ILE A 155 25.21 0.57 19.95
CA ILE A 155 24.07 1.26 20.55
C ILE A 155 23.47 0.37 21.64
N ASP A 156 23.51 0.85 22.87
CA ASP A 156 22.97 0.11 24.01
C ASP A 156 21.49 -0.26 23.82
N ASN A 157 21.09 -1.37 24.46
CA ASN A 157 19.72 -1.92 24.39
C ASN A 157 19.25 -2.38 23.00
N SER A 158 20.11 -2.31 21.98
CA SER A 158 19.78 -2.73 20.61
C SER A 158 20.04 -4.22 20.32
N LEU A 159 20.67 -4.96 21.24
CA LEU A 159 20.99 -6.38 21.03
C LEU A 159 19.72 -7.22 20.88
N ILE A 160 19.71 -7.99 19.81
CA ILE A 160 18.73 -9.00 19.43
C ILE A 160 19.47 -10.33 19.27
N THR A 161 18.81 -11.43 19.62
CA THR A 161 19.37 -12.77 19.44
C THR A 161 18.42 -13.70 18.71
N ALA A 162 18.96 -14.48 17.78
CA ALA A 162 18.21 -15.46 17.00
C ALA A 162 18.84 -16.86 17.10
N THR A 163 17.99 -17.88 17.23
CA THR A 163 18.40 -19.31 17.27
C THR A 163 17.59 -20.17 16.33
N GLU A 164 16.58 -19.61 15.68
CA GLU A 164 15.72 -20.34 14.74
C GLU A 164 16.42 -20.56 13.40
N SER A 165 16.01 -21.61 12.69
CA SER A 165 16.44 -21.88 11.32
C SER A 165 15.74 -20.96 10.32
N PHE A 166 16.25 -20.91 9.08
CA PHE A 166 15.69 -20.07 8.02
C PHE A 166 14.18 -20.24 7.79
N ASN A 167 13.67 -21.47 7.88
CA ASN A 167 12.26 -21.79 7.65
C ASN A 167 11.35 -21.29 8.78
N ASN A 168 11.90 -21.12 9.99
CA ASN A 168 11.17 -20.67 11.17
C ASN A 168 11.58 -19.26 11.60
N ARG A 169 12.29 -18.53 10.73
CA ARG A 169 12.76 -17.18 11.01
C ARG A 169 11.58 -16.27 11.33
N LYS A 170 11.80 -15.36 12.29
CA LYS A 170 10.81 -14.39 12.73
C LYS A 170 11.46 -13.03 12.91
N ILE A 171 10.62 -12.01 13.07
CA ILE A 171 11.07 -10.68 13.46
C ILE A 171 11.35 -10.71 14.96
N HIS A 172 12.56 -10.30 15.31
CA HIS A 172 12.95 -10.00 16.68
C HIS A 172 12.97 -8.50 16.90
N LYS A 173 12.85 -8.08 18.17
CA LYS A 173 12.75 -6.68 18.57
C LYS A 173 13.69 -6.40 19.73
N SER A 174 14.31 -5.22 19.70
CA SER A 174 15.08 -4.69 20.81
C SER A 174 14.16 -4.14 21.91
N SER A 175 14.77 -3.71 23.01
CA SER A 175 14.10 -2.81 23.95
C SER A 175 13.94 -1.41 23.35
N ASN A 176 13.33 -0.46 24.08
CA ASN A 176 13.30 0.93 23.67
C ASN A 176 14.72 1.52 23.66
N ILE A 177 15.16 2.00 22.51
CA ILE A 177 16.51 2.54 22.28
C ILE A 177 16.51 4.05 22.05
N LEU A 178 15.37 4.74 22.19
CA LEU A 178 15.25 6.19 21.95
C LEU A 178 16.34 7.02 22.65
N ASN A 179 16.66 6.68 23.89
CA ASN A 179 17.65 7.41 24.69
C ASN A 179 19.09 7.08 24.31
N ASN A 180 19.33 5.96 23.63
CA ASN A 180 20.65 5.47 23.25
C ASN A 180 21.05 5.92 21.83
N LEU A 181 20.08 6.42 21.05
CA LEU A 181 20.30 6.88 19.68
C LEU A 181 20.95 8.28 19.62
N PRO A 182 21.73 8.57 18.55
CA PRO A 182 22.46 9.82 18.41
C PRO A 182 21.53 11.02 18.16
N THR A 183 21.94 12.18 18.69
CA THR A 183 21.26 13.49 18.59
C THR A 183 21.84 14.40 17.51
N SER A 184 22.69 13.85 16.65
CA SER A 184 23.33 14.54 15.52
C SER A 184 23.45 13.54 14.39
N LYS A 185 23.63 14.00 13.15
CA LYS A 185 23.84 13.12 11.99
C LYS A 185 24.99 12.15 12.23
N LYS A 186 24.67 10.85 12.21
CA LYS A 186 25.62 9.74 12.34
C LYS A 186 25.26 8.64 11.37
N GLU A 187 26.26 7.94 10.88
CA GLU A 187 26.08 6.71 10.13
C GLU A 187 25.83 5.57 11.14
N ILE A 188 24.62 5.01 11.10
CA ILE A 188 24.27 3.83 11.89
C ILE A 188 24.22 2.62 10.95
N GLY A 189 24.81 1.52 11.41
CA GLY A 189 24.74 0.23 10.77
C GLY A 189 24.20 -0.85 11.69
N VAL A 190 24.17 -2.06 11.16
CA VAL A 190 23.87 -3.27 11.92
C VAL A 190 25.13 -4.12 12.00
N ARG A 191 25.48 -4.53 13.22
CA ARG A 191 26.52 -5.54 13.45
C ARG A 191 25.87 -6.89 13.65
N ILE A 192 26.27 -7.87 12.84
CA ILE A 192 25.91 -9.28 12.99
C ILE A 192 27.15 -10.06 13.41
N ARG A 193 27.04 -10.95 14.40
CA ARG A 193 28.10 -11.88 14.79
C ARG A 193 27.54 -13.22 15.24
N SER A 194 28.38 -14.24 15.16
CA SER A 194 28.10 -15.56 15.69
C SER A 194 28.55 -15.67 17.14
N ALA A 195 27.74 -16.29 18.01
CA ALA A 195 28.13 -16.50 19.41
C ALA A 195 29.26 -17.53 19.58
N ALA A 196 29.51 -18.39 18.59
CA ALA A 196 30.60 -19.36 18.53
C ALA A 196 30.92 -19.69 17.07
N ALA A 197 31.92 -20.55 16.81
CA ALA A 197 32.24 -20.97 15.45
C ALA A 197 31.01 -21.59 14.75
N GLY A 198 30.55 -20.96 13.67
CA GLY A 198 29.41 -21.43 12.86
C GLY A 198 28.60 -20.28 12.29
N ASN A 199 27.69 -20.59 11.36
CA ASN A 199 27.05 -19.61 10.51
C ASN A 199 25.75 -19.05 11.10
N THR A 200 25.61 -17.73 11.04
CA THR A 200 24.39 -16.98 11.34
C THR A 200 24.11 -16.03 10.20
N ALA A 201 22.82 -15.68 10.00
CA ALA A 201 22.43 -14.74 8.97
C ALA A 201 21.39 -13.71 9.43
N LEU A 202 21.40 -12.58 8.74
CA LEU A 202 20.48 -11.45 8.87
C LEU A 202 19.70 -11.26 7.56
N GLY A 203 18.42 -10.91 7.69
CA GLY A 203 17.53 -10.49 6.62
C GLY A 203 17.11 -9.03 6.78
N MET A 204 15.81 -8.75 6.70
CA MET A 204 15.29 -7.39 6.78
C MET A 204 15.50 -6.75 8.14
N VAL A 205 15.77 -5.44 8.11
CA VAL A 205 16.04 -4.58 9.26
C VAL A 205 15.11 -3.36 9.25
N TYR A 206 14.63 -3.00 10.43
CA TYR A 206 13.77 -1.83 10.64
C TYR A 206 14.17 -1.05 11.90
N LEU A 207 14.03 0.26 11.84
CA LEU A 207 13.80 1.11 12.99
C LEU A 207 12.35 1.56 12.98
N ILE A 208 11.59 1.16 13.98
CA ILE A 208 10.20 1.58 14.15
C ILE A 208 10.16 2.70 15.19
N ILE A 209 9.74 3.88 14.78
CA ILE A 209 9.64 5.08 15.59
C ILE A 209 8.16 5.29 15.91
N TYR A 210 7.77 4.98 17.14
CA TYR A 210 6.41 5.17 17.62
C TYR A 210 6.20 6.63 18.06
N LYS A 211 5.10 7.23 17.63
CA LYS A 211 4.71 8.59 18.00
C LYS A 211 3.76 8.59 19.21
N LYS A 212 3.81 9.66 20.00
CA LYS A 212 2.90 9.92 21.11
C LYS A 212 1.49 10.24 20.64
#